data_AF-A0A9P9YR43-F1
#
_entry.id   AF-A0A9P9YR43-F1
#
_cell.length_a   1.000
_cell.length_b   1.000
_cell.length_c   1.000
_cell.angle_alpha   90.00
_cell.angle_beta   90.00
_cell.angle_gamma   90.00
#
_symmetry.space_group_name_H-M   'P 1'
#
loop_
_entity.id
_entity.type
_entity.pdbx_description
1 polymer ?
#
loop_
_entity_poly.entity_id
_entity_poly.type
_entity_poly.pdbx_seq_one_letter_code
_entity_poly.pdbx_strand_id
1 'polypeptide(L)'
;MDPIDATKRKPRRTHGTPSYTYRNRFAYALLAAGTAVFAIWSLTPIQRIANEKLCQAVAQTEQERDRKALFDFAAPRTSKFIKEAIEESEEQRIK
;
A
#
# COMPACT_ATOMS: atom_id res chain seq x y z
N MET A 1 -14.99 43.63 21.99
CA MET A 1 -14.02 42.52 22.01
C MET A 1 -13.16 42.72 23.23
N ASP A 2 -13.38 41.94 24.28
CA ASP A 2 -12.64 42.10 25.53
C ASP A 2 -11.14 41.76 25.34
N PRO A 3 -10.22 42.50 25.99
CA PRO A 3 -8.80 42.26 25.86
C PRO A 3 -8.45 40.90 26.49
N ILE A 4 -8.02 39.95 25.66
CA ILE A 4 -7.64 38.61 26.10
C ILE A 4 -6.29 38.69 26.83
N ASP A 5 -6.31 38.34 28.11
CA ASP A 5 -5.10 38.23 28.95
C ASP A 5 -4.20 37.08 28.47
N ALA A 6 -3.09 37.44 27.81
CA ALA A 6 -2.15 36.50 27.21
C ALA A 6 -1.38 35.67 28.25
N THR A 7 -1.33 36.11 29.52
CA THR A 7 -0.57 35.43 30.58
C THR A 7 -1.27 34.17 31.10
N LYS A 8 -2.60 34.10 31.00
CA LYS A 8 -3.43 32.95 31.41
C LYS A 8 -3.65 31.93 30.30
N ARG A 9 -3.04 32.14 29.12
CA ARG A 9 -3.28 31.31 27.95
C ARG A 9 -2.58 29.96 28.11
N LYS A 10 -3.35 28.86 28.08
CA LYS A 10 -2.80 27.50 28.09
C LYS A 10 -1.72 27.36 27.00
N PRO A 11 -0.48 26.94 27.33
CA PRO A 11 0.58 26.80 26.34
C PRO A 11 0.16 25.81 25.26
N ARG A 12 0.16 26.26 24.01
CA ARG A 12 -0.42 25.51 22.89
C ARG A 12 0.61 24.53 22.36
N ARG A 13 0.74 23.36 23.01
CA ARG A 13 1.58 22.24 22.55
C ARG A 13 3.03 22.66 22.22
N THR A 14 3.57 23.56 23.02
CA THR A 14 4.93 24.09 22.87
C THR A 14 5.93 23.20 23.59
N HIS A 15 7.21 23.34 23.23
CA HIS A 15 8.30 22.63 23.90
C HIS A 15 8.23 22.81 25.42
N GLY A 16 8.32 21.72 26.18
CA GLY A 16 8.24 21.72 27.64
C GLY A 16 6.87 21.33 28.23
N THR A 17 5.79 21.27 27.45
CA THR A 17 4.52 20.73 27.96
C THR A 17 4.53 19.19 27.98
N PRO A 18 3.89 18.52 28.96
CA PRO A 18 3.77 17.06 28.96
C PRO A 18 3.15 16.52 27.67
N SER A 19 2.16 17.23 27.12
CA SER A 19 1.53 16.86 25.84
C SER A 19 2.48 16.87 24.64
N TYR A 20 3.53 17.71 24.66
CA TYR A 20 4.55 17.77 23.61
C TYR A 20 5.49 16.57 23.74
N THR A 21 5.91 16.23 24.95
CA THR A 21 6.85 15.12 25.19
C THR A 21 6.21 13.75 24.91
N TYR A 22 4.97 13.51 25.36
CA TYR A 22 4.30 12.23 25.12
C TYR A 22 4.09 11.94 23.63
N ARG A 23 3.67 12.95 22.85
CA ARG A 23 3.43 12.78 21.41
C ARG A 23 4.72 12.50 20.64
N ASN A 24 5.78 13.24 20.95
CA ASN A 24 7.06 13.05 20.28
C ASN A 24 7.67 11.70 20.66
N ARG A 25 7.59 11.29 21.93
CA ARG A 25 8.05 9.94 22.35
C ARG A 25 7.29 8.82 21.65
N PHE A 26 5.97 8.96 21.51
CA PHE A 26 5.17 8.00 20.76
C PHE A 26 5.58 7.94 19.28
N ALA A 27 5.77 9.11 18.64
CA ALA A 27 6.25 9.18 17.28
C ALA A 27 7.64 8.54 17.11
N TYR A 28 8.58 8.85 18.01
CA TYR A 28 9.91 8.24 17.99
C TYR A 28 9.87 6.73 18.22
N ALA A 29 9.00 6.24 19.10
CA ALA A 29 8.82 4.81 19.32
C ALA A 29 8.31 4.10 18.05
N LEU A 30 7.33 4.68 17.36
CA LEU A 30 6.83 4.15 16.09
C LEU A 30 7.91 4.16 15.01
N LEU A 31 8.66 5.25 14.88
CA LEU A 31 9.76 5.35 13.93
C LEU A 31 10.83 4.29 14.23
N ALA A 32 11.25 4.16 15.49
CA ALA A 32 12.24 3.17 15.89
C ALA A 32 11.78 1.74 15.59
N ALA A 33 10.53 1.40 15.95
CA ALA A 33 9.96 0.10 15.68
C ALA A 33 9.88 -0.19 14.16
N GLY A 34 9.40 0.78 13.38
CA GLY A 34 9.34 0.67 11.92
C GLY A 34 10.72 0.46 11.30
N THR A 35 11.73 1.22 11.75
CA THR A 35 13.11 1.06 11.27
C THR A 35 13.71 -0.29 11.64
N ALA A 36 13.43 -0.81 12.83
CA ALA A 36 13.93 -2.12 13.25
C ALA A 36 13.33 -3.25 12.41
N VAL A 37 12.00 -3.22 12.20
CA VAL A 37 11.30 -4.20 11.35
C VAL A 37 11.83 -4.13 9.92
N PHE A 38 11.99 -2.92 9.38
CA PHE A 38 12.53 -2.73 8.03
C PHE A 38 13.98 -3.24 7.92
N ALA A 39 14.83 -2.96 8.91
CA ALA A 39 16.20 -3.45 8.93
C ALA A 39 16.24 -4.99 8.93
N ILE A 40 15.47 -5.64 9.80
CA ILE A 40 15.37 -7.11 9.86
C ILE A 40 14.88 -7.68 8.52
N TRP A 41 13.88 -7.05 7.90
CA TRP A 41 13.39 -7.45 6.58
C TRP A 41 14.48 -7.34 5.51
N SER A 42 15.25 -6.24 5.52
CA SER A 42 16.30 -5.98 4.52
C SER A 42 17.57 -6.82 4.67
N LEU A 43 17.93 -7.18 5.90
CA LEU A 43 19.13 -7.96 6.21
C LEU A 43 18.91 -9.47 6.02
N THR A 44 17.66 -9.93 6.01
CA THR A 44 17.34 -11.34 5.83
C THR A 44 17.19 -11.68 4.34
N PRO A 45 17.62 -12.88 3.89
CA PRO A 45 17.44 -13.33 2.51
C PRO A 45 15.96 -13.51 2.12
N ILE A 46 15.03 -13.36 3.08
CA ILE A 46 13.59 -13.42 2.90
C ILE A 46 13.13 -12.34 1.90
N GLN A 47 13.68 -11.13 1.96
CA GLN A 47 13.33 -10.09 0.98
C GLN A 47 13.69 -10.53 -0.44
N ARG A 48 14.86 -11.17 -0.63
CA ARG A 48 15.29 -11.65 -1.95
C ARG A 48 14.36 -12.74 -2.47
N ILE A 49 14.02 -13.72 -1.64
CA ILE A 49 13.08 -14.80 -2.00
C ILE A 49 11.68 -14.24 -2.31
N ALA A 50 11.18 -13.31 -1.49
CA ALA A 50 9.90 -12.66 -1.71
C ALA A 50 9.90 -11.87 -3.02
N ASN A 51 10.98 -11.14 -3.31
CA ASN A 51 11.11 -10.36 -4.53
C ASN A 51 11.25 -11.25 -5.77
N GLU A 52 12.03 -12.33 -5.70
CA GLU A 52 12.13 -13.31 -6.79
C GLU A 52 10.76 -13.95 -7.08
N LYS A 53 9.99 -14.32 -6.06
CA LYS A 53 8.62 -14.84 -6.22
C LYS A 53 7.66 -13.80 -6.81
N LEU A 54 7.77 -12.55 -6.39
CA LEU A 54 6.92 -11.45 -6.87
C LEU A 54 7.25 -11.13 -8.32
N CYS A 55 8.53 -11.04 -8.68
CA CYS A 55 8.99 -10.91 -10.06
C CYS A 55 8.51 -12.08 -10.93
N GLN A 56 8.57 -13.32 -10.46
CA GLN A 56 8.04 -14.46 -11.21
C GLN A 56 6.52 -14.37 -11.41
N ALA A 57 5.76 -13.93 -10.40
CA ALA A 57 4.31 -13.77 -10.52
C ALA A 57 3.92 -12.63 -11.49
N VAL A 58 4.71 -11.56 -11.52
CA VAL A 58 4.47 -10.39 -12.37
C VAL A 58 4.98 -10.58 -13.79
N ALA A 59 6.12 -11.25 -13.98
CA ALA A 59 6.75 -11.48 -15.28
C ALA A 59 6.05 -12.56 -16.12
N GLN A 60 5.14 -13.34 -15.53
CA GLN A 60 4.33 -14.30 -16.28
C GLN A 60 3.52 -13.58 -17.36
N THR A 61 3.79 -13.95 -18.61
CA THR A 61 3.04 -13.46 -19.76
C THR A 61 1.60 -13.95 -19.72
N GLU A 62 0.66 -13.24 -20.35
CA GLU A 62 -0.76 -13.64 -20.37
C GLU A 62 -0.95 -15.07 -20.93
N GLN A 63 -0.13 -15.46 -21.91
CA GLN A 63 -0.14 -16.80 -22.51
C GLN A 63 0.33 -17.90 -21.54
N GLU A 64 1.28 -17.59 -20.65
CA GLU A 64 1.71 -18.53 -19.61
C GLU A 64 0.69 -18.66 -18.49
N ARG A 65 0.00 -17.56 -18.14
CA ARG A 65 -1.13 -17.58 -17.20
C ARG A 65 -2.29 -18.40 -17.76
N ASP A 66 -2.64 -18.22 -19.03
CA ASP A 66 -3.65 -19.01 -19.71
C ASP A 66 -3.29 -20.49 -19.72
N ARG A 67 -2.05 -20.84 -20.10
CA ARG A 67 -1.60 -22.24 -20.13
C ARG A 67 -1.69 -22.89 -18.75
N LYS A 68 -1.39 -22.13 -17.69
CA LYS A 68 -1.50 -22.61 -16.30
C LYS A 68 -2.95 -22.72 -15.84
N ALA A 69 -3.80 -21.80 -16.30
CA ALA A 69 -5.22 -21.74 -15.96
C ALA A 69 -6.11 -22.68 -16.78
N LEU A 70 -5.57 -23.34 -17.83
CA LEU A 70 -6.27 -24.39 -18.60
C LEU A 70 -6.80 -25.55 -17.73
N PHE A 71 -6.27 -25.73 -16.52
CA PHE A 71 -6.71 -26.75 -15.57
C PHE A 71 -7.40 -26.17 -14.32
N ASP A 72 -7.62 -24.85 -14.27
CA ASP A 72 -8.17 -24.16 -13.11
C ASP A 72 -9.58 -23.61 -13.42
N PHE A 73 -10.58 -24.03 -12.65
CA PHE A 73 -12.00 -23.75 -12.94
C PHE A 73 -12.37 -22.26 -12.85
N ALA A 74 -11.53 -21.44 -12.22
CA ALA A 74 -11.69 -20.00 -12.04
C ALA A 74 -10.61 -19.18 -12.75
N ALA A 75 -10.17 -19.63 -13.93
CA ALA A 75 -9.20 -18.93 -14.76
C ALA A 75 -9.60 -17.45 -14.97
N PRO A 76 -8.73 -16.47 -14.64
CA PRO A 76 -9.00 -15.06 -14.90
C PRO A 76 -9.11 -14.83 -16.43
N ARG A 77 -10.15 -14.11 -16.87
CA ARG A 77 -10.38 -13.82 -18.29
C ARG A 77 -9.25 -12.97 -18.87
N THR A 78 -8.82 -13.28 -20.09
CA THR A 78 -7.74 -12.56 -20.78
C THR A 78 -8.14 -11.15 -21.18
N SER A 79 -7.14 -10.28 -21.31
CA SER A 79 -7.33 -8.90 -21.76
C SER A 79 -7.96 -8.83 -23.16
N LYS A 80 -7.63 -9.78 -24.05
CA LYS A 80 -8.24 -9.91 -25.39
C LYS A 80 -9.72 -10.22 -25.31
N PHE A 81 -10.11 -11.20 -24.49
CA PHE A 81 -11.52 -11.55 -24.31
C PHE A 81 -12.33 -10.38 -23.72
N ILE A 82 -11.74 -9.63 -22.79
CA ILE A 82 -12.37 -8.43 -22.22
C ILE A 82 -12.56 -7.36 -23.30
N LYS A 83 -11.57 -7.14 -24.18
CA LYS A 83 -11.67 -6.18 -25.28
C LYS A 83 -12.74 -6.59 -26.30
N GLU A 84 -12.73 -7.84 -26.73
CA GLU A 84 -13.73 -8.38 -27.67
C GLU A 84 -15.14 -8.28 -27.08
N ALA A 85 -15.33 -8.61 -25.80
CA ALA A 85 -16.63 -8.49 -25.14
C ALA A 85 -17.09 -7.03 -24.99
N ILE A 86 -16.15 -6.08 -24.82
CA ILE A 86 -16.47 -4.65 -24.79
C ILE A 86 -16.90 -4.19 -26.20
N GLU A 87 -16.13 -4.52 -27.24
CA GLU A 87 -16.45 -4.18 -28.63
C GLU A 87 -17.79 -4.77 -29.06
N GLU A 88 -18.06 -6.03 -28.74
CA GLU A 88 -19.35 -6.68 -29.04
C GLU A 88 -20.52 -6.02 -28.30
N SER A 89 -20.30 -5.56 -27.06
CA SER A 89 -21.32 -4.82 -26.29
C SER A 89 -21.58 -3.42 -26.84
N GLU A 90 -20.56 -2.78 -27.42
CA GLU A 90 -20.68 -1.47 -28.07
C GLU A 90 -21.40 -1.60 -29.42
N GLU A 91 -21.09 -2.62 -30.21
CA GLU A 91 -21.79 -2.90 -31.47
C GLU A 91 -23.28 -3.23 -31.25
N GLN A 92 -23.61 -3.96 -30.17
CA GLN A 92 -25.00 -4.24 -29.79
C GLN A 92 -25.77 -3.02 -29.27
N ARG A 93 -25.08 -1.98 -28.77
CA ARG A 93 -25.71 -0.71 -28.36
C ARG A 93 -25.98 0.24 -29.52
N ILE A 94 -25.27 0.08 -30.62
CA ILE A 94 -25.39 0.93 -31.82
C ILE A 94 -26.46 0.39 -32.79
N LYS A 95 -26.82 -0.90 -32.68
CA LYS A 95 -27.98 -1.51 -33.35
C LYS A 95 -29.28 -1.27 -32.59
#